data_AF-A0A9D4AEH6-F1
#
_entry.id   AF-A0A9D4AEH6-F1
#
_cell.length_a   1.000
_cell.length_b   1.000
_cell.length_c   1.000
_cell.angle_alpha   90.00
_cell.angle_beta   90.00
_cell.angle_gamma   90.00
#
_symmetry.space_group_name_H-M   'P 1'
#
loop_
_entity.id
_entity.type
_entity.pdbx_description
1 polymer ?
#
loop_
_entity_poly.entity_id
_entity_poly.type
_entity_poly.pdbx_seq_one_letter_code
_entity_poly.pdbx_strand_id
1 'polypeptide(L)'
;MQHSSHKLSWTQLWLEKLGAIEPFYDSLATCWSNIKEEEALERYKLITGNTIEFPEFQVYGKMNPEDSWLAASPDGLVNRFVYGLPPGGVLEIKCPYIDGKMSEAFPWKRIPLYCIPQAQGLMEIIDWEWMDFYVWTPNGSSLFRIY
;
A
#
# COMPACT_ATOMS: atom_id res chain seq x y z
N MET A 1 25.74 -4.56 9.97
CA MET A 1 25.57 -4.83 8.53
C MET A 1 24.49 -3.90 8.01
N GLN A 2 24.82 -3.02 7.07
CA GLN A 2 23.88 -2.07 6.47
C GLN A 2 22.91 -2.83 5.56
N HIS A 3 21.62 -2.82 5.91
CA HIS A 3 20.58 -3.23 4.98
C HIS A 3 20.41 -2.14 3.92
N SER A 4 20.78 -2.41 2.68
CA SER A 4 20.43 -1.55 1.56
C SER A 4 18.99 -1.84 1.13
N SER A 5 18.03 -1.23 1.81
CA SER A 5 16.79 -0.88 1.12
C SER A 5 17.20 0.10 0.01
N HIS A 6 17.06 -0.28 -1.25
CA HIS A 6 17.26 0.64 -2.37
C HIS A 6 16.21 1.75 -2.27
N LYS A 7 16.56 2.81 -1.54
CA LYS A 7 15.82 4.07 -1.57
C LYS A 7 16.03 4.65 -2.96
N LEU A 8 14.98 4.74 -3.75
CA LEU A 8 14.94 5.62 -4.91
C LEU A 8 15.29 7.03 -4.40
N SER A 9 16.45 7.53 -4.79
CA SER A 9 16.80 8.93 -4.56
C SER A 9 15.90 9.81 -5.41
N TRP A 10 15.61 11.03 -4.96
CA TRP A 10 14.87 12.01 -5.75
C TRP A 10 15.44 12.17 -7.17
N THR A 11 16.76 12.08 -7.29
CA THR A 11 17.47 12.10 -8.57
C THR A 11 17.07 10.92 -9.48
N GLN A 12 16.94 9.71 -8.95
CA GLN A 12 16.52 8.55 -9.76
C GLN A 12 15.11 8.71 -10.28
N LEU A 13 14.16 9.15 -9.44
CA LEU A 13 12.79 9.41 -9.89
C LEU A 13 12.75 10.44 -11.03
N TRP A 14 13.52 11.53 -10.91
CA TRP A 14 13.62 12.53 -11.98
C TRP A 14 14.21 11.96 -13.26
N LEU A 15 15.27 11.15 -13.17
CA LEU A 15 15.90 10.53 -14.34
C LEU A 15 14.94 9.56 -15.04
N GLU A 16 14.17 8.77 -14.29
CA GLU A 16 13.13 7.89 -14.86
C GLU A 16 12.04 8.70 -15.58
N LYS A 17 11.54 9.77 -14.96
CA LYS A 17 10.49 10.63 -15.55
C LYS A 17 10.95 11.38 -16.80
N LEU A 18 12.24 11.69 -16.90
CA LEU A 18 12.85 12.28 -18.09
C LEU A 18 13.18 11.23 -19.17
N GLY A 19 12.99 9.93 -18.90
CA GLY A 19 13.41 8.84 -19.78
C GLY A 19 14.92 8.71 -19.92
N ALA A 20 15.69 9.27 -18.97
CA ALA A 20 17.16 9.23 -18.97
C ALA A 20 17.71 7.89 -18.44
N ILE A 21 16.89 7.16 -17.68
CA ILE A 21 17.16 5.78 -17.26
C ILE A 21 15.91 4.93 -17.48
N GLU A 22 16.11 3.63 -17.64
CA GLU A 22 15.02 2.66 -17.70
C GLU A 22 14.20 2.71 -16.41
N PRO A 23 12.86 2.57 -16.48
CA PRO A 23 12.01 2.45 -15.31
C PRO A 23 12.45 1.29 -14.42
N PHE A 24 12.19 1.41 -13.13
CA PHE A 24 12.39 0.30 -12.20
C PHE A 24 11.70 -0.98 -12.71
N TYR A 25 12.47 -2.07 -12.80
CA TYR A 25 11.99 -3.40 -13.13
C TYR A 25 12.00 -4.28 -11.88
N ASP A 26 10.92 -5.02 -11.68
CA ASP A 26 10.57 -5.78 -10.47
C ASP A 26 11.74 -6.36 -9.67
N SER A 27 11.71 -6.14 -8.36
CA SER A 27 12.60 -6.81 -7.41
C SER A 27 11.99 -8.12 -6.90
N LEU A 28 12.81 -9.01 -6.33
CA LEU A 28 12.32 -10.20 -5.62
C LEU A 28 11.32 -9.85 -4.52
N ALA A 29 11.48 -8.70 -3.86
CA ALA A 29 10.54 -8.20 -2.87
C ALA A 29 9.20 -7.79 -3.48
N THR A 30 9.23 -7.14 -4.65
CA THR A 30 8.03 -6.76 -5.41
C THR A 30 7.28 -8.00 -5.88
N CYS A 31 7.96 -8.97 -6.51
CA CYS A 31 7.35 -10.23 -6.92
C CYS A 31 6.73 -10.98 -5.74
N TRP A 32 7.45 -11.07 -4.61
CA TRP A 32 6.92 -11.70 -3.40
C TRP A 32 5.63 -11.03 -2.92
N SER A 33 5.62 -9.69 -2.87
CA SER A 33 4.44 -8.94 -2.44
C SER A 33 3.25 -9.25 -3.33
N ASN A 34 3.41 -9.14 -4.65
CA ASN A 34 2.35 -9.39 -5.62
C ASN A 34 1.79 -10.83 -5.53
N ILE A 35 2.68 -11.82 -5.35
CA ILE A 35 2.27 -13.23 -5.21
C ILE A 35 1.45 -13.46 -3.94
N LYS A 36 1.74 -12.72 -2.86
CA LYS A 36 1.12 -12.93 -1.54
C LYS A 36 -0.04 -12.00 -1.23
N GLU A 37 -0.25 -10.97 -2.03
CA GLU A 37 -1.30 -9.98 -1.82
C GLU A 37 -2.70 -10.61 -1.79
N GLU A 38 -3.01 -11.53 -2.72
CA GLU A 38 -4.31 -12.21 -2.76
C GLU A 38 -4.55 -13.06 -1.49
N GLU A 39 -3.54 -13.82 -1.05
CA GLU A 39 -3.62 -14.61 0.19
C GLU A 39 -3.80 -13.71 1.42
N ALA A 40 -3.06 -12.60 1.47
CA ALA A 40 -3.15 -11.62 2.53
C ALA A 40 -4.55 -10.97 2.56
N LEU A 41 -5.09 -10.62 1.41
CA LEU A 41 -6.40 -10.00 1.25
C LEU A 41 -7.53 -10.91 1.72
N GLU A 42 -7.52 -12.18 1.33
CA GLU A 42 -8.51 -13.15 1.80
C GLU A 42 -8.45 -13.34 3.31
N ARG A 43 -7.23 -13.36 3.88
CA ARG A 43 -7.06 -13.40 5.33
C ARG A 43 -7.59 -12.14 6.02
N TYR A 44 -7.36 -10.97 5.43
CA TYR A 44 -7.89 -9.70 5.93
C TYR A 44 -9.43 -9.69 5.94
N LYS A 45 -10.08 -10.09 4.83
CA LYS A 45 -11.54 -10.17 4.73
C LYS A 45 -12.11 -11.11 5.81
N LEU A 46 -11.48 -12.27 6.00
CA LEU A 46 -11.91 -13.25 7.00
C LEU A 46 -11.83 -12.73 8.44
N ILE A 47 -10.78 -11.97 8.80
CA ILE A 47 -10.60 -11.46 10.16
C ILE A 47 -11.49 -10.25 10.44
N THR A 48 -11.65 -9.36 9.46
CA THR A 48 -12.35 -8.09 9.65
C THR A 48 -13.85 -8.15 9.32
N GLY A 49 -14.26 -9.08 8.45
CA GLY A 49 -15.60 -9.12 7.88
C GLY A 49 -15.88 -7.97 6.90
N ASN A 50 -14.87 -7.18 6.54
CA ASN A 50 -15.02 -6.04 5.65
C ASN A 50 -15.22 -6.48 4.20
N THR A 51 -16.08 -5.76 3.48
CA THR A 51 -16.18 -5.87 2.01
C THR A 51 -15.17 -4.93 1.37
N ILE A 52 -14.50 -5.40 0.31
CA ILE A 52 -13.46 -4.65 -0.40
C ILE A 52 -13.90 -4.41 -1.83
N GLU A 53 -13.80 -3.15 -2.24
CA GLU A 53 -13.91 -2.71 -3.63
C GLU A 53 -12.50 -2.49 -4.20
N PHE A 54 -12.30 -2.80 -5.48
CA PHE A 54 -11.01 -2.65 -6.15
C PHE A 54 -11.09 -1.49 -7.13
N PRO A 55 -10.60 -0.31 -6.77
CA PRO A 55 -10.59 0.81 -7.68
C PRO A 55 -9.50 0.62 -8.73
N GLU A 56 -9.71 1.19 -9.91
CA GLU A 56 -8.62 1.38 -10.87
C GLU A 56 -7.63 2.45 -10.37
N PHE A 57 -6.62 2.76 -11.18
CA PHE A 57 -5.71 3.87 -10.92
C PHE A 57 -6.46 5.19 -10.71
N GLN A 58 -6.29 5.81 -9.54
CA GLN A 58 -7.00 7.03 -9.14
C GLN A 58 -6.10 8.24 -9.33
N VAL A 59 -6.52 9.15 -10.20
CA VAL A 59 -5.87 10.45 -10.41
C VAL A 59 -6.49 11.47 -9.45
N TYR A 60 -5.63 12.21 -8.75
CA TYR A 60 -6.05 13.30 -7.86
C TYR A 60 -6.72 14.42 -8.64
N GLY A 61 -7.65 15.12 -8.00
CA GLY A 61 -8.27 16.30 -8.59
C GLY A 61 -8.87 16.03 -9.97
N LYS A 62 -9.66 14.95 -10.14
CA LYS A 62 -10.31 14.62 -11.44
C LYS A 62 -11.07 15.79 -12.09
N MET A 63 -11.46 16.79 -11.29
CA MET A 63 -12.14 18.00 -11.74
C MET A 63 -11.20 19.16 -12.09
N ASN A 64 -9.91 19.10 -11.71
CA ASN A 64 -8.89 20.09 -12.01
C ASN A 64 -7.70 19.45 -12.77
N PRO A 65 -7.62 19.62 -14.10
CA PRO A 65 -6.55 19.05 -14.92
C PRO A 65 -5.12 19.43 -14.47
N GLU A 66 -4.94 20.57 -13.81
CA GLU A 66 -3.63 21.01 -13.29
C GLU A 66 -3.08 20.08 -12.20
N ASP A 67 -3.95 19.30 -11.53
CA ASP A 67 -3.59 18.41 -10.42
C ASP A 67 -3.36 16.95 -10.87
N SER A 68 -3.49 16.67 -12.17
CA SER A 68 -3.37 15.31 -12.74
C SER A 68 -1.98 14.69 -12.68
N TRP A 69 -0.99 15.42 -12.16
CA TRP A 69 0.37 14.93 -11.92
C TRP A 69 0.47 14.00 -10.69
N LEU A 70 -0.56 13.97 -9.83
CA LEU A 70 -0.64 13.13 -8.64
C LEU A 70 -1.70 12.04 -8.81
N ALA A 71 -1.34 10.81 -8.50
CA ALA A 71 -2.23 9.66 -8.62
C ALA A 71 -1.72 8.48 -7.77
N ALA A 72 -2.62 7.54 -7.47
CA ALA A 72 -2.29 6.34 -6.70
C ALA A 72 -3.18 5.15 -7.05
N SER A 73 -2.77 3.97 -6.59
CA SER A 73 -3.51 2.71 -6.71
C SER A 73 -3.54 2.07 -5.33
N PRO A 74 -4.64 2.20 -4.57
CA PRO A 74 -4.79 1.48 -3.31
C PRO A 74 -5.02 -0.02 -3.58
N ASP A 75 -4.62 -0.88 -2.64
CA ASP A 75 -4.87 -2.33 -2.75
C ASP A 75 -6.36 -2.68 -2.60
N GLY A 76 -7.12 -1.79 -1.96
CA GLY A 76 -8.56 -1.86 -1.95
C GLY A 76 -9.22 -0.71 -1.21
N LEU A 77 -10.54 -0.68 -1.30
CA LEU A 77 -11.40 0.27 -0.63
C LEU A 77 -12.35 -0.48 0.29
N VAL A 78 -12.24 -0.21 1.59
CA VAL A 78 -13.07 -0.81 2.63
C VAL A 78 -14.43 -0.15 2.61
N ASN A 79 -15.43 -0.85 2.10
CA ASN A 79 -16.80 -0.38 2.16
C ASN A 79 -17.48 -0.95 3.42
N ARG A 80 -17.64 -0.10 4.44
CA ARG A 80 -18.38 -0.44 5.66
C ARG A 80 -19.65 0.39 5.72
N PHE A 81 -20.76 -0.20 5.29
CA PHE A 81 -22.07 0.41 5.45
C PHE A 81 -22.51 0.34 6.93
N VAL A 82 -22.29 1.42 7.67
CA VAL A 82 -22.89 1.65 8.99
C VAL A 82 -23.87 2.82 8.86
N TYR A 83 -25.14 2.59 9.18
CA TYR A 83 -26.17 3.64 9.11
C TYR A 83 -25.73 4.87 9.91
N GLY A 84 -25.59 6.02 9.23
CA GLY A 84 -25.30 7.32 9.85
C GLY A 84 -23.81 7.68 9.99
N LEU A 85 -22.88 6.90 9.44
CA LEU A 85 -21.45 7.25 9.38
C LEU A 85 -20.97 7.34 7.92
N PRO A 86 -20.02 8.23 7.59
CA PRO A 86 -19.41 8.25 6.27
C PRO A 86 -18.76 6.87 6.00
N PRO A 87 -19.14 6.21 4.89
CA PRO A 87 -18.56 4.94 4.51
C PRO A 87 -17.15 5.18 3.94
N GLY A 88 -16.32 4.15 3.99
CA GLY A 88 -15.06 4.13 3.24
C GLY A 88 -13.83 4.23 4.13
N GLY A 89 -12.85 3.38 3.86
CA GLY A 89 -11.48 3.54 4.31
C GLY A 89 -10.52 2.82 3.39
N VAL A 90 -9.31 3.34 3.23
CA VAL A 90 -8.36 2.78 2.27
C VAL A 90 -7.77 1.49 2.85
N LEU A 91 -7.53 0.49 2.02
CA LEU A 91 -6.76 -0.70 2.39
C LEU A 91 -5.40 -0.66 1.70
N GLU A 92 -4.34 -0.80 2.49
CA GLU A 92 -2.97 -1.03 2.03
C GLU A 92 -2.43 -2.32 2.69
N ILE A 93 -2.05 -3.29 1.87
CA ILE A 93 -1.50 -4.59 2.24
C ILE A 93 0.02 -4.55 2.04
N LYS A 94 0.76 -5.00 3.05
CA LYS A 94 2.20 -5.26 2.94
C LYS A 94 2.51 -6.71 3.26
N CYS A 95 3.30 -7.32 2.38
CA CYS A 95 3.86 -8.66 2.55
C CYS A 95 5.39 -8.55 2.65
N PRO A 96 5.97 -8.36 3.85
CA PRO A 96 7.40 -8.08 4.00
C PRO A 96 8.28 -9.19 3.41
N TYR A 97 9.28 -8.80 2.62
CA TYR A 97 10.31 -9.70 2.10
C TYR A 97 11.54 -9.66 3.02
N ILE A 98 12.05 -10.83 3.41
CA ILE A 98 13.25 -10.96 4.25
C ILE A 98 14.26 -11.84 3.52
N ASP A 99 14.91 -11.32 2.47
CA ASP A 99 16.06 -11.94 1.77
C ASP A 99 16.01 -13.48 1.66
N GLY A 100 14.88 -14.03 1.20
CA GLY A 100 14.70 -15.47 1.01
C GLY A 100 14.24 -16.29 2.24
N LYS A 101 14.03 -15.65 3.40
CA LYS A 101 13.62 -16.26 4.69
C LYS A 101 12.21 -15.86 5.11
N MET A 102 11.29 -15.80 4.17
CA MET A 102 9.89 -15.37 4.39
C MET A 102 9.14 -16.30 5.36
N SER A 103 9.51 -17.57 5.45
CA SER A 103 8.97 -18.51 6.45
C SER A 103 9.32 -18.13 7.89
N GLU A 104 10.34 -17.29 8.09
CA GLU A 104 10.74 -16.76 9.40
C GLU A 104 10.18 -15.35 9.65
N ALA A 105 9.47 -14.76 8.67
CA ALA A 105 8.92 -13.41 8.79
C ALA A 105 7.76 -13.36 9.78
N PHE A 106 7.78 -12.35 10.65
CA PHE A 106 6.68 -12.01 11.55
C PHE A 106 6.11 -10.64 11.17
N PRO A 107 4.81 -10.40 11.43
CA PRO A 107 4.21 -9.14 11.07
C PRO A 107 4.82 -8.01 11.91
N TRP A 108 4.81 -6.80 11.36
CA TRP A 108 5.40 -5.64 12.02
C TRP A 108 4.61 -5.30 13.29
N LYS A 109 5.32 -4.93 14.36
CA LYS A 109 4.70 -4.46 15.61
C LYS A 109 4.30 -2.97 15.56
N ARG A 110 4.91 -2.22 14.64
CA ARG A 110 4.69 -0.79 14.41
C ARG A 110 4.89 -0.51 12.93
N ILE A 111 4.14 0.44 12.38
CA ILE A 111 4.31 0.90 11.01
C ILE A 111 5.67 1.62 10.88
N PRO A 112 6.54 1.23 9.93
CA PRO A 112 7.76 1.98 9.64
C PRO A 112 7.45 3.41 9.17
N LEU A 113 8.19 4.40 9.66
CA LEU A 113 7.91 5.82 9.37
C LEU A 113 7.93 6.17 7.87
N TYR A 114 8.69 5.43 7.07
CA TYR A 114 8.74 5.65 5.62
C TYR A 114 7.46 5.20 4.87
N CYS A 115 6.58 4.42 5.51
CA CYS A 115 5.28 4.05 4.94
C CYS A 115 4.23 5.15 5.16
N ILE A 116 4.43 6.05 6.12
CA ILE A 116 3.44 7.08 6.48
C ILE A 116 3.17 8.05 5.32
N PRO A 117 4.16 8.54 4.55
CA PRO A 117 3.89 9.37 3.38
C PRO A 117 3.02 8.68 2.32
N GLN A 118 3.23 7.38 2.06
CA GLN A 118 2.40 6.62 1.13
C GLN A 118 0.96 6.49 1.66
N ALA A 119 0.81 6.16 2.95
CA ALA A 119 -0.50 6.01 3.58
C ALA A 119 -1.32 7.31 3.52
N GLN A 120 -0.70 8.43 3.90
CA GLN A 120 -1.34 9.76 3.88
C GLN A 120 -1.64 10.22 2.45
N GLY A 121 -0.73 9.98 1.49
CA GLY A 121 -0.96 10.30 0.08
C GLY A 121 -2.12 9.51 -0.53
N LEU A 122 -2.26 8.22 -0.19
CA LEU A 122 -3.40 7.41 -0.62
C LEU A 122 -4.72 7.95 -0.06
N MET A 123 -4.78 8.27 1.24
CA MET A 123 -5.97 8.85 1.86
C MET A 123 -6.37 10.19 1.22
N GLU A 124 -5.39 11.07 0.96
CA GLU A 124 -5.61 12.34 0.26
C GLU A 124 -6.13 12.14 -1.17
N ILE A 125 -5.54 11.20 -1.94
CA ILE A 125 -5.91 10.98 -3.34
C ILE A 125 -7.31 10.37 -3.48
N ILE A 126 -7.68 9.51 -2.53
CA ILE A 126 -8.98 8.84 -2.48
C ILE A 126 -10.05 9.72 -1.79
N ASP A 127 -9.63 10.76 -1.08
CA ASP A 127 -10.46 11.68 -0.28
C ASP A 127 -11.14 11.00 0.93
N TRP A 128 -10.43 10.09 1.61
CA TRP A 128 -10.96 9.28 2.71
C TRP A 128 -10.20 9.50 4.03
N GLU A 129 -10.93 9.49 5.15
CA GLU A 129 -10.41 9.91 6.46
C GLU A 129 -9.59 8.85 7.22
N TRP A 130 -9.55 7.61 6.73
CA TRP A 130 -8.80 6.56 7.40
C TRP A 130 -8.33 5.45 6.47
N MET A 131 -7.31 4.72 6.93
CA MET A 131 -6.73 3.57 6.25
C MET A 131 -6.57 2.38 7.21
N ASP A 132 -6.90 1.18 6.73
CA ASP A 132 -6.42 -0.08 7.28
C ASP A 132 -5.08 -0.44 6.61
N PHE A 133 -4.01 -0.38 7.39
CA PHE A 133 -2.67 -0.80 6.97
C PHE A 133 -2.43 -2.22 7.50
N TYR A 134 -2.48 -3.20 6.60
CA TYR A 134 -2.46 -4.61 6.94
C TYR A 134 -1.13 -5.25 6.56
N VAL A 135 -0.44 -5.82 7.55
CA VAL A 135 0.84 -6.52 7.33
C VAL A 135 0.61 -8.01 7.49
N TRP A 136 0.85 -8.76 6.42
CA TRP A 136 0.70 -10.21 6.41
C TRP A 136 2.04 -10.92 6.26
N THR A 137 2.18 -12.03 7.00
CA THR A 137 3.31 -12.95 6.91
C THR A 137 2.82 -14.39 7.13
N PRO A 138 3.61 -15.41 6.77
CA PRO A 138 3.28 -16.80 7.09
C PRO A 138 3.08 -17.08 8.58
N ASN A 139 3.74 -16.31 9.46
CA ASN A 139 3.65 -16.48 10.92
C ASN A 139 2.59 -15.59 11.59
N GLY A 140 1.71 -14.96 10.81
CA GLY A 140 0.60 -14.16 11.31
C GLY A 140 0.47 -12.80 10.63
N SER A 141 -0.42 -11.97 11.15
CA SER A 141 -0.67 -10.64 10.61
C SER A 141 -0.82 -9.56 11.69
N SER A 142 -0.70 -8.31 11.27
CA SER A 142 -0.96 -7.13 12.11
C SER A 142 -1.80 -6.15 11.30
N LEU A 143 -2.79 -5.55 11.97
CA LEU A 143 -3.70 -4.58 11.38
C LEU A 143 -3.60 -3.27 12.15
N PHE A 144 -3.31 -2.19 11.44
CA PHE A 144 -3.21 -0.84 12.00
C PHE A 144 -4.27 0.06 11.37
N ARG A 145 -4.92 0.87 12.21
CA ARG A 145 -5.81 1.94 11.76
C ARG A 145 -5.04 3.26 11.76
N ILE A 146 -4.99 3.92 10.61
CA ILE A 146 -4.38 5.23 10.41
C ILE A 146 -5.50 6.24 10.13
N TYR A 147 -5.35 7.45 10.66
CA TYR A 147 -6.20 8.62 10.43
C TYR A 147 -5.33 9.78 9.92
#